data_AF-A0A0F6TUW2-F1
#
_entry.id   AF-A0A0F6TUW2-F1
#
_cell.length_a   1.000
_cell.length_b   1.000
_cell.length_c   1.000
_cell.angle_alpha   90.00
_cell.angle_beta   90.00
_cell.angle_gamma   90.00
#
_symmetry.space_group_name_H-M   'P 1'
#
loop_
_entity.id
_entity.type
_entity.pdbx_description
1 polymer ?
#
loop_
_entity_poly.entity_id
_entity_poly.type
_entity_poly.pdbx_seq_one_letter_code
_entity_poly.pdbx_strand_id
1 'polypeptide(L)'
;MRITVTSQNVDRHKKKIERDDLKGLTYFIQMANSVRVTASQDHQAIVQGVLGKPDGDNYHQLPSYWVWNDVDAVKLVDVLYAVANT
;
A
#
# COMPACT_ATOMS: atom_id res chain seq x y z
N MET A 1 -15.74 -2.65 -10.89
CA MET A 1 -14.93 -2.42 -9.68
C MET A 1 -14.58 -3.77 -9.08
N ARG A 2 -13.37 -4.22 -9.37
CA ARG A 2 -12.81 -5.48 -8.92
C ARG A 2 -11.47 -5.18 -8.28
N ILE A 3 -11.33 -5.58 -7.03
CA ILE A 3 -10.03 -5.57 -6.35
C ILE A 3 -9.38 -6.92 -6.56
N THR A 4 -8.11 -6.89 -6.90
CA THR A 4 -7.28 -8.08 -7.01
C THR A 4 -6.16 -7.99 -5.98
N VAL A 5 -6.08 -8.97 -5.10
CA VAL A 5 -5.00 -9.12 -4.13
C VAL A 5 -4.16 -10.32 -4.53
N THR A 6 -2.87 -10.11 -4.77
CA THR A 6 -1.93 -11.16 -5.19
C THR A 6 -0.64 -11.10 -4.39
N SER A 7 0.09 -12.21 -4.30
CA SER A 7 1.48 -12.25 -3.82
C SER A 7 2.39 -12.69 -4.95
N GLN A 8 3.65 -12.25 -4.94
CA GLN A 8 4.65 -12.82 -5.86
C GLN A 8 5.12 -14.18 -5.33
N ASN A 9 5.45 -15.11 -6.23
CA ASN A 9 5.97 -16.42 -5.82
C ASN A 9 7.29 -16.34 -5.04
N VAL A 10 8.10 -15.32 -5.35
CA VAL A 10 9.43 -15.09 -4.74
C VAL A 10 9.37 -14.25 -3.46
N ASP A 11 8.30 -13.49 -3.26
CA ASP A 11 8.11 -12.63 -2.08
C ASP A 11 6.68 -12.79 -1.57
N ARG A 12 6.49 -13.81 -0.73
CA ARG A 12 5.21 -14.10 -0.07
C ARG A 12 4.91 -13.11 1.05
N HIS A 13 5.86 -12.30 1.51
CA HIS A 13 5.63 -11.29 2.54
C HIS A 13 4.96 -10.04 1.97
N LYS A 14 5.10 -9.82 0.66
CA LYS A 14 4.51 -8.71 -0.10
C LYS A 14 3.22 -9.08 -0.81
N LYS A 15 2.16 -8.30 -0.55
CA LYS A 15 0.82 -8.45 -1.13
C LYS A 15 0.53 -7.22 -1.98
N LYS A 16 0.31 -7.44 -3.27
CA LYS A 16 -0.10 -6.44 -4.27
C LYS A 16 -1.60 -6.28 -4.23
N ILE A 17 -2.07 -5.04 -4.22
CA ILE A 17 -3.49 -4.69 -4.21
C ILE A 17 -3.71 -3.73 -5.38
N GLU A 18 -4.58 -4.14 -6.28
CA GLU A 18 -4.95 -3.39 -7.49
C GLU A 18 -6.47 -3.26 -7.57
N ARG A 19 -6.94 -2.15 -8.12
CA ARG A 19 -8.35 -1.94 -8.51
C ARG A 19 -8.40 -1.63 -9.99
N ASP A 20 -9.34 -2.26 -10.69
CA ASP A 20 -9.43 -2.25 -12.16
C ASP A 20 -9.61 -0.86 -12.80
N ASP A 21 -10.18 0.10 -12.06
CA ASP A 21 -10.44 1.47 -12.49
C ASP A 21 -9.41 2.51 -11.99
N LEU A 22 -8.41 2.11 -11.19
CA LEU A 22 -7.35 2.98 -10.69
C LEU A 22 -6.03 2.74 -11.41
N LYS A 23 -5.26 3.81 -11.64
CA LYS A 23 -3.86 3.71 -12.03
C LYS A 23 -2.99 3.45 -10.81
N GLY A 24 -1.97 2.63 -11.01
CA GLY A 24 -1.03 2.27 -9.95
C GLY A 24 -1.53 1.11 -9.10
N LEU A 25 -1.03 1.05 -7.87
CA LEU A 25 -1.26 -0.06 -6.94
C LEU A 25 -0.83 0.31 -5.52
N THR A 26 -1.23 -0.55 -4.58
CA THR A 26 -0.75 -0.56 -3.19
C THR A 26 -0.03 -1.89 -2.90
N TYR A 27 1.05 -1.85 -2.11
CA TYR A 27 1.68 -3.03 -1.54
C TYR A 27 1.59 -3.02 -0.02
N PHE A 28 1.21 -4.16 0.57
CA PHE A 28 1.42 -4.45 1.99
C PHE A 28 2.61 -5.40 2.12
N ILE A 29 3.65 -4.98 2.84
CA ILE A 29 4.88 -5.75 3.04
C ILE A 29 4.98 -6.07 4.52
N GLN A 30 4.83 -7.35 4.84
CA GLN A 30 4.98 -7.83 6.22
C GLN A 30 6.44 -7.72 6.66
N MET A 31 6.68 -6.99 7.74
CA MET A 31 7.96 -6.89 8.45
C MET A 31 7.90 -7.73 9.72
N ALA A 32 8.98 -7.76 10.50
CA ALA A 32 9.06 -8.58 11.72
C ALA A 32 7.92 -8.29 12.71
N ASN A 33 7.66 -7.01 13.00
CA ASN A 33 6.66 -6.57 13.99
C ASN A 33 5.73 -5.47 13.45
N SER A 34 5.75 -5.21 12.14
CA SER A 34 5.00 -4.12 11.54
C SER A 34 4.68 -4.41 10.08
N VAL A 35 3.91 -3.53 9.44
CA VAL A 35 3.70 -3.58 8.00
C VAL A 35 4.24 -2.32 7.36
N ARG A 36 4.99 -2.47 6.28
CA ARG A 36 5.31 -1.37 5.38
C ARG A 36 4.26 -1.31 4.28
N VAL A 37 3.68 -0.14 4.06
CA VAL A 37 2.75 0.12 2.97
C VAL A 37 3.46 0.96 1.91
N THR A 38 3.32 0.60 0.65
CA THR A 38 3.72 1.48 -0.45
C THR A 38 2.56 1.70 -1.40
N ALA A 39 2.45 2.88 -1.98
CA ALA A 39 1.38 3.23 -2.93
C ALA A 39 1.93 4.06 -4.08
N SER A 40 1.34 3.92 -5.27
CA SER A 40 1.72 4.66 -6.48
C SER A 40 0.51 5.24 -7.19
N GLN A 41 0.71 6.35 -7.91
CA GLN A 41 -0.32 7.00 -8.73
C GLN A 41 -1.60 7.28 -7.91
N ASP A 42 -2.78 6.89 -8.39
CA ASP A 42 -4.07 7.20 -7.78
C ASP A 42 -4.17 6.65 -6.34
N HIS A 43 -3.49 5.52 -6.07
CA HIS A 43 -3.45 4.92 -4.74
C HIS A 43 -2.71 5.80 -3.70
N GLN A 44 -1.85 6.74 -4.11
CA GLN A 44 -1.11 7.60 -3.18
C GLN A 44 -2.05 8.47 -2.34
N ALA A 45 -2.97 9.18 -2.98
CA ALA A 45 -3.90 10.07 -2.29
C ALA A 45 -4.87 9.28 -1.39
N ILE A 46 -5.34 8.13 -1.87
CA ILE A 46 -6.25 7.24 -1.11
C ILE A 46 -5.56 6.76 0.17
N VAL A 47 -4.35 6.21 0.06
CA VAL A 47 -3.61 5.68 1.21
C VAL A 47 -3.18 6.81 2.16
N GLN A 48 -2.79 7.97 1.61
CA GLN A 48 -2.48 9.16 2.42
C GLN A 48 -3.69 9.64 3.23
N GLY A 49 -4.90 9.56 2.67
CA GLY A 49 -6.13 9.92 3.38
C GLY A 49 -6.38 9.07 4.63
N VAL A 50 -5.89 7.83 4.66
CA VAL A 50 -6.05 6.90 5.79
C VAL A 50 -4.84 6.95 6.74
N LEU A 51 -3.63 6.91 6.20
CA LEU A 51 -2.40 6.77 6.98
C LEU A 51 -1.74 8.10 7.33
N GLY A 52 -2.22 9.21 6.77
CA GLY A 52 -1.58 10.51 6.89
C GLY A 52 -0.35 10.64 5.98
N LYS A 53 0.52 11.60 6.29
CA LYS A 53 1.69 11.92 5.46
C LYS A 53 2.62 10.70 5.36
N PRO A 54 3.11 10.35 4.16
CA PRO A 54 4.13 9.32 4.01
C PRO A 54 5.45 9.73 4.69
N ASP A 55 6.29 8.77 5.04
CA ASP A 55 7.50 9.02 5.84
C ASP A 55 8.62 9.74 5.08
N GLY A 56 8.49 9.90 3.75
CA GLY A 56 9.50 10.58 2.92
C GLY A 56 10.81 9.79 2.73
N ASP A 57 11.67 10.28 1.84
CA ASP A 57 12.84 9.67 1.16
C ASP A 57 13.72 8.66 1.94
N ASN A 58 13.17 7.49 2.28
CA ASN A 58 14.00 6.39 2.74
C ASN A 58 14.81 5.81 1.57
N TYR A 59 16.04 5.36 1.88
CA TYR A 59 17.16 4.93 1.01
C TYR A 59 16.85 3.95 -0.16
N HIS A 60 15.60 3.51 -0.32
CA HIS A 60 15.10 2.61 -1.36
C HIS A 60 13.78 3.05 -2.01
N GLN A 61 13.39 4.34 -1.89
CA GLN A 61 12.18 4.84 -2.53
C GLN A 61 12.40 5.03 -4.03
N LEU A 62 11.55 4.37 -4.83
CA LEU A 62 11.32 4.81 -6.20
C LEU A 62 10.51 6.10 -6.12
N PRO A 63 10.86 7.19 -6.82
CA PRO A 63 10.12 8.45 -6.78
C PRO A 63 8.63 8.32 -7.12
N SER A 64 8.26 7.25 -7.83
CA SER A 64 6.88 6.91 -8.20
C SER A 64 6.07 6.24 -7.09
N TYR A 65 6.67 5.94 -5.93
CA TYR A 65 6.01 5.29 -4.79
C TYR A 65 6.14 6.14 -3.52
N TRP A 66 5.02 6.30 -2.82
CA TRP A 66 5.00 6.77 -1.45
C TRP A 66 5.05 5.58 -0.49
N VAL A 67 5.68 5.77 0.67
CA VAL A 67 5.93 4.71 1.64
C VAL A 67 5.52 5.17 3.03
N TRP A 68 4.86 4.26 3.75
CA TRP A 68 4.60 4.33 5.18
C TRP A 68 5.25 3.10 5.81
N ASN A 69 6.14 3.33 6.76
CA ASN A 69 6.80 2.33 7.57
C ASN A 69 6.03 2.18 8.87
N ASP A 70 6.21 1.03 9.50
CA ASP A 70 5.67 0.76 10.83
C ASP A 70 4.15 0.96 10.97
N VAL A 71 3.42 0.62 9.91
CA VAL A 71 1.95 0.64 9.88
C VAL A 71 1.42 -0.50 10.74
N ASP A 72 0.53 -0.14 11.67
CA ASP A 72 -0.24 -1.09 12.47
C ASP A 72 -1.11 -1.97 11.56
N ALA A 73 -1.10 -3.28 11.81
CA ALA A 73 -1.89 -4.25 11.07
C ALA A 73 -3.40 -3.93 11.11
N VAL A 74 -3.91 -3.33 12.19
CA VAL A 74 -5.32 -2.93 12.32
C VAL A 74 -5.68 -1.89 11.26
N LYS A 75 -4.78 -0.93 10.97
CA LYS A 75 -5.03 0.12 9.97
C LYS A 75 -5.10 -0.40 8.53
N LEU A 76 -4.64 -1.63 8.27
CA LEU A 76 -4.70 -2.22 6.93
C LEU A 76 -6.13 -2.51 6.48
N VAL A 77 -7.05 -2.72 7.44
CA VAL A 77 -8.48 -2.87 7.15
C VAL A 77 -9.02 -1.60 6.51
N ASP A 78 -8.71 -0.45 7.10
CA ASP A 78 -9.15 0.85 6.60
C ASP A 78 -8.50 1.20 5.27
N VAL A 79 -7.22 0.85 5.08
CA VAL A 79 -6.54 1.05 3.80
C VAL A 79 -7.19 0.22 2.70
N LEU A 80 -7.45 -1.06 2.95
CA LEU A 80 -8.10 -1.92 1.97
C LEU A 80 -9.52 -1.44 1.66
N TYR A 81 -10.27 -1.02 2.68
CA TYR A 81 -11.60 -0.46 2.51
C TYR A 81 -11.60 0.84 1.69
N ALA A 82 -10.66 1.75 1.96
CA ALA A 82 -10.54 3.00 1.21
C ALA A 82 -10.17 2.72 -0.25
N VAL A 83 -9.16 1.89 -0.51
CA VAL A 83 -8.84 1.45 -1.87
C VAL A 83 -10.05 0.79 -2.53
N ALA A 84 -10.85 0.04 -1.79
CA ALA A 84 -12.03 -0.61 -2.33
C ALA A 84 -13.18 0.31 -2.72
N ASN A 85 -13.35 1.45 -2.05
CA ASN A 85 -14.62 2.20 -2.10
C ASN A 85 -14.47 3.70 -2.41
N THR A 86 -13.25 4.18 -2.68
CA THR A 86 -13.01 5.59 -3.05
C THR A 86 -13.29 5.87 -4.52
#